data_AF-A0A183KRC6-F1
#
_entry.id   AF-A0A183KRC6-F1
#
_cell.length_a   1.000
_cell.length_b   1.000
_cell.length_c   1.000
_cell.angle_alpha   90.00
_cell.angle_beta   90.00
_cell.angle_gamma   90.00
#
_symmetry.space_group_name_H-M   'P 1'
#
loop_
_entity.id
_entity.type
_entity.pdbx_description
1 polymer ?
#
loop_
_entity_poly.entity_id
_entity_poly.type
_entity_poly.pdbx_seq_one_letter_code
_entity_poly.pdbx_strand_id
1 'polypeptide(L)'
;MEDVRTKRGVDIASDHHLMGAKMKLKLQKYWRMRRTISQKFDTALLRDIDKLNKFKIILSNKFQAFHDLFNGEGTTMESNWKGIKGAITSTCHEVTGHEEHHHKEWITVDTLDKIQERRNKKAAINTSQTRAEKVKAQAEYTEVNKQVKRSIRTYKRKYVEDLTLTAEKAAREGNMRQLYDTSKKLAGNYRKPERPVKSKEGKVITYIEEQR
;
A
#
# COMPACT_ATOMS: atom_id res chain seq x y z
N MET A 1 -7.71 30.54 -12.34
CA MET A 1 -7.16 31.38 -13.43
C MET A 1 -7.88 32.70 -13.30
N GLU A 2 -7.20 33.73 -12.81
CA GLU A 2 -7.87 35.00 -12.45
C GLU A 2 -7.48 36.16 -13.38
N ASP A 3 -6.44 36.01 -14.21
CA ASP A 3 -5.93 37.10 -15.06
C ASP A 3 -5.65 36.55 -16.48
N VAL A 4 -6.72 36.44 -17.28
CA VAL A 4 -6.65 36.12 -18.71
C VAL A 4 -6.93 37.41 -19.47
N ARG A 5 -5.99 37.83 -20.31
CA ARG A 5 -6.08 39.06 -21.10
C ARG A 5 -5.97 38.74 -22.57
N THR A 6 -6.91 39.28 -23.34
CA THR A 6 -6.88 39.23 -24.79
C THR A 6 -6.01 40.38 -25.29
N LYS A 7 -4.97 40.06 -26.05
CA LYS A 7 -4.07 41.02 -26.71
C LYS A 7 -4.37 41.02 -28.20
N ARG A 8 -4.36 42.20 -28.82
CA ARG A 8 -4.46 42.35 -30.28
C ARG A 8 -3.24 41.69 -30.93
N GLY A 9 -3.46 40.89 -31.97
CA GLY A 9 -2.40 40.23 -32.73
C GLY A 9 -1.48 41.24 -33.42
N VAL A 10 -0.27 40.80 -33.78
CA VAL A 10 0.62 41.54 -34.69
C VAL A 10 -0.07 41.65 -36.05
N ASP A 11 0.10 42.78 -36.72
CA ASP A 11 -0.56 43.18 -37.96
C ASP A 11 -0.13 42.32 -39.16
N ILE A 12 -0.59 41.06 -39.15
CA ILE A 12 -0.52 40.11 -40.24
C ILE A 12 -1.96 39.60 -40.33
N ALA A 13 -2.68 40.02 -41.37
CA ALA A 13 -4.11 39.80 -41.62
C ALA A 13 -4.63 38.39 -41.24
N SER A 14 -4.84 38.15 -39.96
CA SER A 14 -5.34 36.91 -39.40
C SER A 14 -6.23 37.27 -38.22
N ASP A 15 -7.46 36.75 -38.20
CA ASP A 15 -8.51 37.10 -37.22
C ASP A 15 -8.29 36.51 -35.81
N HIS A 16 -7.05 36.11 -35.49
CA HIS A 16 -6.72 35.47 -34.24
C HIS A 16 -6.33 36.49 -33.17
N HIS A 17 -7.07 36.49 -32.06
CA HIS A 17 -6.72 37.26 -30.87
C HIS A 17 -5.77 36.46 -29.98
N LEU A 18 -4.65 37.05 -29.56
CA LEU A 18 -3.70 36.39 -28.68
C LEU A 18 -4.24 36.41 -27.25
N MET A 19 -4.53 35.24 -26.67
CA MET A 19 -4.89 35.16 -25.25
C MET A 19 -3.66 34.91 -24.38
N GLY A 20 -3.38 35.84 -23.48
CA GLY A 20 -2.35 35.69 -22.45
C GLY A 20 -2.98 35.40 -21.09
N ALA A 21 -2.73 34.23 -20.53
CA ALA A 21 -3.16 33.89 -19.17
C ALA A 21 -1.98 33.97 -18.21
N LYS A 22 -2.13 34.69 -17.10
CA LYS A 22 -1.18 34.69 -15.99
C LYS A 22 -1.64 33.68 -14.94
N MET A 23 -0.83 32.64 -14.73
CA MET A 23 -1.10 31.59 -13.75
C MET A 23 -0.04 31.61 -12.66
N LYS A 24 -0.46 31.62 -11.38
CA LYS A 24 0.43 31.42 -10.23
C LYS A 24 0.27 29.98 -9.74
N LEU A 25 1.26 29.14 -10.04
CA LEU A 25 1.31 27.77 -9.53
C LEU A 25 1.98 27.77 -8.15
N LYS A 26 1.33 27.18 -7.15
CA LYS A 26 1.98 26.86 -5.86
C LYS A 26 2.41 25.40 -5.91
N LEU A 27 3.71 25.17 -6.05
CA LEU A 27 4.28 23.82 -6.03
C LEU A 27 4.50 23.40 -4.57
N GLN A 28 3.82 22.34 -4.15
CA GLN A 28 4.04 21.75 -2.83
C GLN A 28 5.31 20.89 -2.87
N LYS A 29 6.21 21.10 -1.90
CA LYS A 29 7.45 20.33 -1.79
C LYS A 29 7.13 18.84 -1.65
N TYR A 30 7.56 18.03 -2.61
CA TYR A 30 7.44 16.58 -2.54
C TYR A 30 8.54 16.03 -1.63
N TRP A 31 8.20 15.65 -0.41
CA TRP A 31 9.11 14.87 0.43
C TRP A 31 9.15 13.45 -0.12
N ARG A 32 10.31 13.03 -0.66
CA ARG A 32 10.59 11.63 -0.98
C ARG A 32 10.72 10.89 0.35
N MET A 33 9.58 10.58 0.97
CA MET A 33 9.53 9.66 2.09
C MET A 33 10.07 8.33 1.57
N ARG A 34 11.34 8.04 1.84
CA ARG A 34 11.84 6.67 1.80
C ARG A 34 11.15 5.99 2.97
N ARG A 35 9.89 5.65 2.76
CA ARG A 35 9.05 5.01 3.75
C ARG A 35 9.57 3.59 3.84
N THR A 36 10.48 3.34 4.78
CA THR A 36 10.70 1.98 5.25
C THR A 36 9.33 1.53 5.73
N ILE A 37 8.73 0.57 5.04
CA ILE A 37 7.45 0.01 5.44
C ILE A 37 7.76 -0.79 6.70
N SER A 38 7.77 -0.12 7.86
CA SER A 38 7.80 -0.82 9.14
C SER A 38 6.51 -1.60 9.20
N GLN A 39 6.59 -2.92 9.07
CA GLN A 39 5.48 -3.77 9.43
C GLN A 39 5.16 -3.50 10.89
N LYS A 40 3.90 -3.15 11.15
CA LYS A 40 3.42 -2.94 12.50
C LYS A 40 3.24 -4.28 13.19
N PHE A 41 3.38 -4.31 14.50
CA PHE A 41 3.03 -5.47 15.30
C PHE A 41 1.54 -5.46 15.62
N ASP A 42 0.92 -6.62 15.70
CA ASP A 42 -0.50 -6.74 16.05
C ASP A 42 -0.71 -6.48 17.54
N THR A 43 -0.98 -5.23 17.91
CA THR A 43 -1.25 -4.83 19.30
C THR A 43 -2.63 -5.27 19.77
N ALA A 44 -3.55 -5.66 18.89
CA ALA A 44 -4.87 -6.14 19.28
C ALA A 44 -4.77 -7.47 20.05
N LEU A 45 -3.76 -8.28 19.74
CA LEU A 45 -3.47 -9.53 20.46
C LEU A 45 -3.11 -9.32 21.94
N LEU A 46 -2.68 -8.13 22.34
CA LEU A 46 -2.41 -7.80 23.75
C LEU A 46 -3.68 -7.46 24.54
N ARG A 47 -4.86 -7.41 23.90
CA ARG A 47 -6.14 -7.30 24.63
C ARG A 47 -6.51 -8.60 25.31
N ASP A 48 -6.00 -9.72 24.81
CA ASP A 48 -6.11 -11.03 25.44
C ASP A 48 -5.18 -11.08 26.66
N ILE A 49 -5.76 -11.35 27.83
CA ILE A 49 -5.08 -11.35 29.13
C ILE A 49 -3.97 -12.41 29.14
N ASP A 50 -4.19 -13.57 28.53
CA ASP A 50 -3.22 -14.67 28.51
C ASP A 50 -2.01 -14.33 27.65
N LYS A 51 -2.25 -13.75 26.47
CA LYS A 51 -1.18 -13.28 25.58
C LYS A 51 -0.39 -12.13 26.20
N LEU A 52 -1.06 -11.23 26.90
CA LEU A 52 -0.41 -10.12 27.60
C LEU A 52 0.48 -10.62 28.74
N ASN A 53 0.03 -11.62 29.51
CA ASN A 53 0.85 -12.24 30.56
C ASN A 53 2.05 -12.98 29.96
N LYS A 54 1.86 -13.71 28.86
CA LYS A 54 2.96 -14.35 28.12
C LYS A 54 3.98 -13.33 27.60
N PHE A 55 3.52 -12.19 27.07
CA PHE A 55 4.39 -11.09 26.65
C PHE A 55 5.23 -10.55 27.79
N LYS A 56 4.62 -10.28 28.95
CA LYS A 56 5.32 -9.79 30.14
C LYS A 56 6.42 -10.77 30.59
N ILE A 57 6.10 -12.06 30.68
CA ILE A 57 7.07 -13.09 31.13
C ILE A 57 8.26 -13.18 30.17
N ILE A 58 8.01 -13.28 28.86
CA ILE A 58 9.09 -13.39 27.86
C ILE A 58 9.95 -12.12 27.86
N LEU A 59 9.32 -10.96 27.96
CA LEU A 59 10.02 -9.69 28.01
C LEU A 59 10.92 -9.60 29.25
N SER A 60 10.38 -9.91 30.43
CA SER A 60 11.13 -9.93 31.70
C SER A 60 12.30 -10.90 31.66
N ASN A 61 12.11 -12.11 31.13
CA ASN A 61 13.19 -13.09 30.99
C ASN A 61 14.31 -12.59 30.07
N LYS A 62 13.96 -11.93 28.96
CA LYS A 62 14.96 -11.35 28.04
C LYS A 62 15.71 -10.20 28.69
N PHE A 63 15.03 -9.31 29.42
CA PHE A 63 15.67 -8.21 30.14
C PHE A 63 16.55 -8.67 31.30
N GLN A 64 16.21 -9.77 31.97
CA GLN A 64 17.06 -10.35 33.00
C GLN A 64 18.44 -10.74 32.43
N ALA A 65 18.47 -11.35 31.25
CA ALA A 65 19.71 -11.69 30.55
C ALA A 65 20.51 -10.45 30.09
N PHE A 66 19.86 -9.28 29.93
CA PHE A 66 20.55 -8.02 29.63
C PHE A 66 21.13 -7.34 30.87
N HIS A 67 20.60 -7.63 32.06
CA HIS A 67 21.09 -7.04 33.31
C HIS A 67 22.54 -7.45 33.61
N ASP A 68 22.91 -8.68 33.25
CA ASP A 68 24.29 -9.19 33.34
C ASP A 68 25.22 -8.53 32.31
N LEU A 69 24.67 -8.12 31.15
CA LEU A 69 25.42 -7.52 30.04
C LEU A 69 25.63 -6.00 30.22
N PHE A 70 24.67 -5.29 30.85
CA PHE A 70 24.77 -3.86 31.13
C PHE A 70 25.82 -3.51 32.20
N ASN A 71 26.15 -4.47 33.06
CA ASN A 71 27.13 -4.30 34.13
C ASN A 71 28.57 -4.64 33.68
N GLY A 72 28.77 -4.99 32.41
CA GLY A 72 30.09 -5.23 31.83
C GLY A 72 30.84 -3.94 31.50
N GLU A 73 32.10 -3.86 31.91
CA GLU A 73 33.01 -2.75 31.62
C GLU A 73 33.21 -2.61 30.10
N GLY A 74 32.72 -1.51 29.49
CA GLY A 74 32.91 -1.21 28.06
C GLY A 74 31.63 -1.05 27.20
N THR A 75 30.43 -1.15 27.77
CA THR A 75 29.19 -0.92 26.99
C THR A 75 28.94 0.57 26.73
N THR A 76 28.75 0.94 25.46
CA THR A 76 28.38 2.32 25.08
C THR A 76 26.86 2.48 25.16
N MET A 77 26.39 3.70 25.45
CA MET A 77 24.94 4.02 25.53
C MET A 77 24.16 3.58 24.27
N GLU A 78 24.80 3.64 23.10
CA GLU A 78 24.21 3.20 21.84
C GLU A 78 24.04 1.67 21.75
N SER A 79 25.05 0.91 22.21
CA SER A 79 24.97 -0.55 22.30
C SER A 79 23.83 -0.98 23.24
N ASN A 80 23.66 -0.21 24.32
CA ASN A 80 22.62 -0.46 25.31
C ASN A 80 21.23 -0.23 24.74
N TRP A 81 21.04 0.90 24.06
CA TRP A 81 19.79 1.19 23.35
C TRP A 81 19.46 0.15 22.27
N LYS A 82 20.47 -0.36 21.55
CA LYS A 82 20.30 -1.42 20.56
C LYS A 82 19.84 -2.74 21.18
N GLY A 83 20.38 -3.10 22.36
CA GLY A 83 19.95 -4.27 23.14
C GLY A 83 18.49 -4.19 23.57
N ILE A 84 18.10 -3.06 24.19
CA ILE A 84 16.72 -2.79 24.62
C ILE A 84 15.75 -2.88 23.44
N LYS A 85 16.08 -2.20 22.35
CA LYS A 85 15.26 -2.24 21.12
C LYS A 85 15.15 -3.67 20.58
N GLY A 86 16.24 -4.43 20.59
CA GLY A 86 16.27 -5.83 20.16
C GLY A 86 15.37 -6.74 21.01
N ALA A 87 15.44 -6.60 22.34
CA ALA A 87 14.63 -7.38 23.29
C ALA A 87 13.12 -7.17 23.05
N ILE A 88 12.71 -5.90 22.95
CA ILE A 88 11.32 -5.53 22.70
C ILE A 88 10.87 -6.04 21.33
N THR A 89 11.66 -5.79 20.27
CA THR A 89 11.31 -6.20 18.90
C THR A 89 11.21 -7.73 18.77
N SER A 90 12.13 -8.48 19.38
CA SER A 90 12.10 -9.95 19.42
C SER A 90 10.86 -10.48 20.14
N THR A 91 10.50 -9.89 21.27
CA THR A 91 9.32 -10.30 22.04
C THR A 91 8.02 -10.02 21.27
N CYS A 92 7.96 -8.89 20.57
CA CYS A 92 6.85 -8.60 19.67
C CYS A 92 6.75 -9.64 18.54
N HIS A 93 7.85 -10.03 17.89
CA HIS A 93 7.80 -11.10 16.88
C HIS A 93 7.26 -12.44 17.43
N GLU A 94 7.61 -12.78 18.66
CA GLU A 94 7.28 -14.07 19.28
C GLU A 94 5.83 -14.17 19.78
N VAL A 95 5.26 -13.08 20.27
CA VAL A 95 3.93 -13.09 20.91
C VAL A 95 2.86 -12.45 20.06
N THR A 96 3.14 -11.27 19.50
CA THR A 96 2.16 -10.52 18.71
C THR A 96 2.30 -10.76 17.21
N GLY A 97 3.51 -11.01 16.73
CA GLY A 97 3.78 -11.10 15.30
C GLY A 97 3.44 -9.79 14.57
N HIS A 98 3.62 -9.80 13.26
CA HIS A 98 3.23 -8.64 12.45
C HIS A 98 1.72 -8.60 12.24
N GLU A 99 1.18 -7.39 12.20
CA GLU A 99 -0.19 -7.12 11.79
C GLU A 99 -0.38 -7.75 10.40
N GLU A 100 -1.24 -8.77 10.32
CA GLU A 100 -1.52 -9.40 9.05
C GLU A 100 -2.18 -8.37 8.14
N HIS A 101 -1.70 -8.30 6.90
CA HIS A 101 -2.39 -7.53 5.89
C HIS A 101 -3.69 -8.23 5.58
N HIS A 102 -4.76 -7.81 6.24
CA HIS A 102 -6.11 -8.25 5.90
C HIS A 102 -6.28 -8.08 4.39
N HIS A 103 -6.38 -9.20 3.71
CA HIS A 103 -6.74 -9.21 2.32
C HIS A 103 -8.11 -8.56 2.21
N LYS A 104 -8.34 -7.86 1.10
CA LYS A 104 -9.64 -7.25 0.84
C LYS A 104 -10.70 -8.34 1.01
N GLU A 105 -11.83 -8.00 1.63
CA GLU A 105 -12.91 -8.94 2.00
C GLU A 105 -13.35 -9.86 0.82
N TRP A 106 -13.14 -9.43 -0.43
CA TRP A 106 -13.45 -10.21 -1.64
C TRP A 106 -12.38 -11.24 -2.07
N ILE A 107 -11.22 -11.31 -1.42
CA ILE A 107 -10.16 -12.27 -1.76
C ILE A 107 -10.43 -13.58 -1.03
N THR A 108 -11.00 -14.54 -1.77
CA THR A 108 -11.32 -15.90 -1.27
C THR A 108 -10.09 -16.81 -1.27
N VAL A 109 -10.10 -17.87 -0.45
CA VAL A 109 -9.06 -18.93 -0.40
C VAL A 109 -8.78 -19.52 -1.79
N ASP A 110 -9.82 -19.85 -2.56
CA ASP A 110 -9.68 -20.33 -3.95
C ASP A 110 -8.92 -19.33 -4.86
N THR A 111 -9.01 -18.03 -4.60
CA THR A 111 -8.23 -17.03 -5.36
C THR A 111 -6.75 -17.09 -4.99
N LEU A 112 -6.44 -17.33 -3.71
CA LEU A 112 -5.07 -17.48 -3.23
C LEU A 112 -4.43 -18.74 -3.82
N ASP A 113 -5.16 -19.84 -3.88
CA ASP A 113 -4.69 -21.10 -4.49
C ASP A 113 -4.33 -20.91 -5.96
N LYS A 114 -5.20 -20.23 -6.72
CA LYS A 114 -4.94 -19.89 -8.14
C LYS A 114 -3.75 -18.94 -8.31
N ILE A 115 -3.55 -18.00 -7.38
CA ILE A 115 -2.38 -17.12 -7.37
C ILE A 115 -1.10 -17.92 -7.11
N GLN A 116 -1.18 -18.90 -6.20
CA GLN A 116 -0.06 -19.76 -5.88
C GLN A 116 0.30 -20.69 -7.04
N GLU A 117 -0.69 -21.27 -7.72
CA GLU A 117 -0.48 -22.05 -8.94
C GLU A 117 0.23 -21.24 -10.02
N ARG A 118 -0.20 -19.99 -10.24
CA ARG A 118 0.47 -19.06 -11.16
C ARG A 118 1.92 -18.81 -10.75
N ARG A 119 2.23 -18.71 -9.46
CA ARG A 119 3.61 -18.54 -8.95
C ARG A 119 4.46 -19.77 -9.25
N ASN A 120 3.91 -20.97 -9.06
CA ASN A 120 4.60 -22.22 -9.36
C ASN A 120 4.93 -22.32 -10.86
N LYS A 121 3.98 -21.97 -11.75
CA LYS A 121 4.23 -21.89 -13.20
C LYS A 121 5.26 -20.82 -13.55
N LYS A 122 5.32 -19.72 -12.80
CA LYS A 122 6.36 -18.69 -12.97
C LYS A 122 7.74 -19.21 -12.56
N ALA A 123 7.82 -19.99 -11.50
CA ALA A 123 9.05 -20.63 -11.06
C ALA A 123 9.58 -21.59 -12.14
N ALA A 124 8.71 -22.40 -12.75
CA ALA A 124 9.08 -23.30 -13.86
C ALA A 124 9.74 -22.56 -15.04
N ILE A 125 9.26 -21.36 -15.39
CA ILE A 125 9.89 -20.52 -16.44
C ILE A 125 11.29 -20.05 -16.02
N ASN A 126 11.48 -19.74 -14.74
CA ASN A 126 12.76 -19.26 -14.23
C ASN A 126 13.80 -20.39 -14.12
N THR A 127 13.36 -21.62 -13.90
CA THR A 127 14.23 -22.82 -13.78
C THR A 127 14.47 -23.54 -15.10
N SER A 128 13.70 -23.26 -16.16
CA SER A 128 13.90 -23.91 -17.47
C SER A 128 15.27 -23.61 -18.07
N GLN A 129 15.96 -24.66 -18.52
CA GLN A 129 17.32 -24.62 -19.05
C GLN A 129 17.34 -24.44 -20.57
N THR A 130 16.39 -25.07 -21.28
CA THR A 130 16.34 -25.04 -22.74
C THR A 130 15.31 -24.04 -23.27
N ARG A 131 15.57 -23.43 -24.43
CA ARG A 131 14.64 -22.48 -25.08
C ARG A 131 13.26 -23.08 -25.35
N ALA A 132 13.19 -24.36 -25.73
CA ALA A 132 11.93 -25.07 -25.99
C ALA A 132 11.08 -25.26 -24.72
N GLU A 133 11.70 -25.65 -23.61
CA GLU A 133 11.04 -25.79 -22.31
C GLU A 133 10.50 -24.46 -21.81
N LYS A 134 11.28 -23.39 -21.97
CA LYS A 134 10.86 -22.04 -21.60
C LYS A 134 9.63 -21.59 -22.37
N VAL A 135 9.54 -21.91 -23.67
CA VAL A 135 8.35 -21.60 -24.49
C VAL A 135 7.13 -22.37 -24.00
N LYS A 136 7.26 -23.67 -23.68
CA LYS A 136 6.17 -24.47 -23.12
C LYS A 136 5.69 -23.93 -21.76
N ALA A 137 6.61 -23.71 -20.83
CA ALA A 137 6.30 -23.15 -19.51
C ALA A 137 5.67 -21.74 -19.60
N GLN A 138 6.10 -20.94 -20.57
CA GLN A 138 5.52 -19.62 -20.83
C GLN A 138 4.09 -19.70 -21.34
N ALA A 139 3.77 -20.69 -22.19
CA ALA A 139 2.40 -20.93 -22.65
C ALA A 139 1.47 -21.31 -21.47
N GLU A 140 1.91 -22.25 -20.64
CA GLU A 140 1.17 -22.67 -19.43
C GLU A 140 0.92 -21.52 -18.45
N TYR A 141 1.97 -20.74 -18.14
CA TYR A 141 1.83 -19.56 -17.29
C TYR A 141 0.84 -18.56 -17.86
N THR A 142 0.83 -18.37 -19.19
CA THR A 142 -0.05 -17.40 -19.84
C THR A 142 -1.51 -17.79 -19.66
N GLU A 143 -1.84 -19.07 -19.74
CA GLU A 143 -3.21 -19.55 -19.55
C GLU A 143 -3.66 -19.43 -18.09
N VAL A 144 -2.84 -19.91 -17.13
CA VAL A 144 -3.13 -19.76 -15.69
C VAL A 144 -3.26 -18.29 -15.30
N ASN A 145 -2.40 -17.41 -15.83
CA ASN A 145 -2.48 -15.96 -15.56
C ASN A 145 -3.77 -15.34 -16.12
N LYS A 146 -4.27 -15.78 -17.28
CA LYS A 146 -5.58 -15.33 -17.78
C LYS A 146 -6.71 -15.78 -16.84
N GLN A 147 -6.67 -17.04 -16.38
CA GLN A 147 -7.67 -17.59 -15.46
C GLN A 147 -7.68 -16.82 -14.14
N VAL A 148 -6.52 -16.58 -13.52
CA VAL A 148 -6.38 -15.74 -12.31
C VAL A 148 -6.96 -14.34 -12.53
N LYS A 149 -6.65 -13.71 -13.67
CA LYS A 149 -7.21 -12.38 -13.99
C LYS A 149 -8.72 -12.41 -14.17
N ARG A 150 -9.30 -13.47 -14.72
CA ARG A 150 -10.75 -13.63 -14.89
C ARG A 150 -11.41 -13.86 -13.52
N SER A 151 -10.88 -14.77 -12.71
CA SER A 151 -11.43 -15.08 -11.39
C SER A 151 -11.43 -13.85 -10.47
N ILE A 152 -10.32 -13.11 -10.40
CA ILE A 152 -10.23 -11.86 -9.61
C ILE A 152 -11.30 -10.84 -10.03
N ARG A 153 -11.56 -10.71 -11.34
CA ARG A 153 -12.62 -9.81 -11.85
C ARG A 153 -14.00 -10.28 -11.42
N THR A 154 -14.27 -11.58 -11.53
CA THR A 154 -15.55 -12.19 -11.12
C THR A 154 -15.78 -12.07 -9.62
N TYR A 155 -14.79 -12.39 -8.78
CA TYR A 155 -14.91 -12.28 -7.32
C TYR A 155 -15.13 -10.85 -6.87
N LYS A 156 -14.38 -9.90 -7.43
CA LYS A 156 -14.59 -8.48 -7.16
C LYS A 156 -16.00 -8.02 -7.54
N ARG A 157 -16.53 -8.50 -8.68
CA ARG A 157 -17.89 -8.18 -9.12
C ARG A 157 -18.93 -8.74 -8.15
N LYS A 158 -18.84 -10.03 -7.81
CA LYS A 158 -19.73 -10.69 -6.85
C LYS A 158 -19.77 -9.98 -5.49
N TYR A 159 -18.61 -9.59 -4.97
CA TYR A 159 -18.54 -8.84 -3.73
C TYR A 159 -19.22 -7.47 -3.79
N VAL A 160 -19.07 -6.75 -4.91
CA VAL A 160 -19.77 -5.48 -5.11
C VAL A 160 -21.29 -5.71 -5.21
N GLU A 161 -21.72 -6.74 -5.93
CA GLU A 161 -23.13 -7.13 -6.03
C GLU A 161 -23.74 -7.46 -4.65
N ASP A 162 -23.04 -8.24 -3.84
CA ASP A 162 -23.46 -8.60 -2.47
C ASP A 162 -23.58 -7.37 -1.55
N LEU A 163 -22.61 -6.45 -1.63
CA LEU A 163 -22.68 -5.17 -0.92
C LEU A 163 -23.89 -4.33 -1.36
N THR A 164 -24.18 -4.29 -2.67
CA THR A 164 -25.35 -3.56 -3.18
C THR A 164 -26.67 -4.17 -2.74
N LEU A 165 -26.78 -5.51 -2.72
CA LEU A 165 -27.96 -6.21 -2.21
C LEU A 165 -28.16 -5.94 -0.72
N THR A 166 -27.08 -5.93 0.06
CA THR A 166 -27.12 -5.60 1.49
C THR A 166 -27.58 -4.15 1.72
N ALA A 167 -27.06 -3.21 0.92
CA ALA A 167 -27.48 -1.81 0.99
C ALA A 167 -28.96 -1.64 0.62
N GLU A 168 -29.43 -2.33 -0.42
CA GLU A 168 -30.84 -2.31 -0.84
C GLU A 168 -31.77 -2.87 0.26
N LYS A 169 -31.39 -4.00 0.86
CA LYS A 169 -32.14 -4.59 1.99
C LYS A 169 -32.20 -3.62 3.17
N ALA A 170 -31.08 -3.02 3.55
CA ALA A 170 -31.03 -2.04 4.63
C ALA A 170 -31.92 -0.81 4.33
N ALA A 171 -32.01 -0.37 3.07
CA ALA A 171 -32.92 0.70 2.66
C ALA A 171 -34.39 0.30 2.89
N ARG A 172 -34.76 -0.91 2.46
CA ARG A 172 -36.13 -1.45 2.61
C ARG A 172 -36.55 -1.60 4.08
N GLU A 173 -35.60 -1.98 4.94
CA GLU A 173 -35.82 -2.17 6.39
C GLU A 173 -35.73 -0.84 7.19
N GLY A 174 -35.37 0.28 6.55
CA GLY A 174 -35.18 1.56 7.22
C GLY A 174 -33.90 1.65 8.07
N ASN A 175 -32.95 0.71 7.92
CA ASN A 175 -31.69 0.70 8.65
C ASN A 175 -30.66 1.65 8.02
N MET A 176 -30.83 2.94 8.28
CA MET A 176 -30.00 4.01 7.70
C MET A 176 -28.51 3.91 8.05
N ARG A 177 -28.18 3.35 9.23
CA ARG A 177 -26.78 3.18 9.64
C ARG A 177 -26.05 2.17 8.75
N GLN A 178 -26.65 0.99 8.54
CA GLN A 178 -26.06 -0.02 7.66
C GLN A 178 -25.99 0.44 6.19
N LEU A 179 -27.01 1.16 5.73
CA LEU A 179 -27.01 1.75 4.39
C LEU A 179 -25.86 2.77 4.21
N TYR A 180 -25.63 3.64 5.18
CA TYR A 180 -24.51 4.58 5.14
C TYR A 180 -23.16 3.87 5.16
N ASP A 181 -22.96 2.90 6.06
CA ASP A 181 -21.69 2.18 6.19
C ASP A 181 -21.35 1.38 4.92
N THR A 182 -22.33 0.73 4.30
CA THR A 182 -22.15 -0.02 3.04
C THR A 182 -21.88 0.89 1.85
N SER A 183 -22.60 2.01 1.72
CA SER A 183 -22.35 3.02 0.68
C SER A 183 -20.95 3.63 0.82
N LYS A 184 -20.52 3.92 2.05
CA LYS A 184 -19.16 4.39 2.35
C LYS A 184 -18.10 3.36 1.98
N LYS A 185 -18.34 2.06 2.23
CA LYS A 185 -17.45 0.97 1.78
C LYS A 185 -17.34 0.92 0.26
N LEU A 186 -18.44 1.09 -0.48
CA LEU A 186 -18.48 1.06 -1.95
C LEU A 186 -17.79 2.27 -2.59
N ALA A 187 -18.03 3.48 -2.07
CA ALA A 187 -17.42 4.70 -2.58
C ALA A 187 -15.89 4.69 -2.43
N GLY A 188 -15.39 3.97 -1.43
CA GLY A 188 -13.97 3.92 -1.10
C GLY A 188 -13.44 5.29 -0.67
N ASN A 189 -12.12 5.35 -0.43
CA ASN A 189 -11.48 6.61 -0.09
C ASN A 189 -11.16 7.39 -1.37
N TYR A 190 -11.98 8.38 -1.70
CA TYR A 190 -11.62 9.35 -2.73
C TYR A 190 -10.43 10.19 -2.26
N ARG A 191 -9.25 9.91 -2.81
CA ARG A 191 -8.09 10.78 -2.71
C ARG A 191 -7.91 11.47 -4.04
N LYS A 192 -7.95 12.81 -4.03
CA LYS A 192 -7.46 13.58 -5.18
C LYS A 192 -5.99 13.18 -5.38
N PRO A 193 -5.61 12.61 -6.54
CA PRO A 193 -4.21 12.29 -6.77
C PRO A 193 -3.44 13.60 -6.91
N GLU A 194 -2.59 13.90 -5.92
CA GLU A 194 -1.59 14.96 -6.04
C GLU A 194 -0.55 14.49 -7.06
N ARG A 195 -0.56 15.11 -8.24
CA ARG A 195 0.40 14.81 -9.30
C ARG A 195 1.57 15.80 -9.20
N PRO A 196 2.79 15.34 -8.95
CA PRO A 196 3.96 16.20 -8.99
C PRO A 196 4.18 16.72 -10.41
N VAL A 197 4.59 17.98 -10.54
CA VAL A 197 4.93 18.58 -11.83
C VAL A 197 6.25 18.00 -12.33
N LYS A 198 6.29 17.68 -13.63
CA LYS A 198 7.47 17.13 -14.30
C LYS A 198 8.06 18.17 -15.26
N SER A 199 9.38 18.15 -15.43
CA SER A 199 10.09 18.88 -16.48
C SER A 199 9.75 18.31 -17.87
N LYS A 200 10.24 18.97 -18.93
CA LYS A 200 10.08 18.52 -20.33
C LYS A 200 10.68 17.13 -20.56
N GLU A 201 11.72 16.77 -19.81
CA GLU A 201 12.40 15.47 -19.82
C GLU A 201 11.70 14.43 -18.93
N GLY A 202 10.55 14.76 -18.34
CA GLY A 202 9.75 13.85 -17.51
C GLY A 202 10.26 13.66 -16.07
N LYS A 203 11.24 14.46 -15.62
CA LYS A 203 11.77 14.42 -14.24
C LYS A 203 10.89 15.25 -13.30
N VAL A 204 10.62 14.74 -12.09
CA VAL A 204 9.81 15.48 -11.11
C VAL A 204 10.60 16.68 -10.57
N ILE A 205 10.01 17.87 -10.65
CA ILE A 205 10.62 19.11 -10.13
C ILE A 205 10.40 19.14 -8.61
N THR A 206 11.50 19.12 -7.86
CA THR A 206 11.48 19.00 -6.39
C THR A 206 11.99 20.25 -5.68
N TYR A 207 12.83 21.06 -6.35
CA TYR A 207 13.42 22.28 -5.81
C TYR A 207 12.97 23.52 -6.58
N ILE A 208 13.03 24.69 -5.93
CA ILE A 208 12.70 25.98 -6.58
C ILE A 208 13.73 26.32 -7.67
N GLU A 209 14.98 25.92 -7.50
CA GLU A 209 16.06 26.15 -8.46
C GLU A 209 15.86 25.40 -9.79
N GLU A 210 15.17 24.26 -9.75
CA GLU A 210 14.82 23.44 -10.93
C GLU A 210 13.64 24.02 -11.74
N GLN A 211 13.10 25.18 -11.35
CA GLN A 211 11.92 25.82 -11.96
C GLN A 211 12.26 26.88 -13.03
N ARG A 212 13.53 27.01 -13.42
CA ARG A 212 13.95 27.85 -14.56
C ARG A 212 13.73 27.15 -15.88
#